data_AF-A0A645IYI2-F1
#
_entry.id   AF-A0A645IYI2-F1
#
_cell.length_a   1.000
_cell.length_b   1.000
_cell.length_c   1.000
_cell.angle_alpha   90.00
_cell.angle_beta   90.00
_cell.angle_gamma   90.00
#
_symmetry.space_group_name_H-M   'P 1'
#
loop_
_entity.id
_entity.type
_entity.pdbx_description
1 polymer ?
#
loop_
_entity_poly.entity_id
_entity_poly.type
_entity_poly.pdbx_seq_one_letter_code
_entity_poly.pdbx_strand_id
1 'polypeptide(L)'
;MNNINRRNFIKNMSIGVGVAMTSPFWLDKLLANSADLTGANLISSHFGFSKEQINQLLQIALSKGGDFSEFYFEYTKNNSVSMEEGLIKNSSESISLGVGIRVIKLIATATLILMNYLLKS
;
A
#
# COMPACT_ATOMS: atom_id res chain seq x y z
N MET A 1 -34.65 -13.94 -25.19
CA MET A 1 -33.78 -13.49 -24.07
C MET A 1 -34.69 -13.21 -22.88
N ASN A 2 -34.57 -13.97 -21.78
CA ASN A 2 -35.42 -13.78 -20.60
C ASN A 2 -35.12 -12.42 -19.97
N ASN A 3 -36.17 -11.62 -19.73
CA ASN A 3 -36.07 -10.30 -19.12
C ASN A 3 -35.82 -10.46 -17.62
N ILE A 4 -34.54 -10.44 -17.21
CA ILE A 4 -34.13 -10.58 -15.82
C ILE A 4 -34.42 -9.26 -15.09
N ASN A 5 -35.45 -9.27 -14.24
CA ASN A 5 -35.85 -8.10 -13.46
C ASN A 5 -34.87 -7.84 -12.30
N ARG A 6 -34.40 -6.60 -12.13
CA ARG A 6 -33.47 -6.17 -11.06
C ARG A 6 -33.91 -6.61 -9.66
N ARG A 7 -35.21 -6.57 -9.38
CA ARG A 7 -35.76 -7.01 -8.09
C ARG A 7 -35.57 -8.53 -7.89
N ASN A 8 -35.77 -9.31 -8.94
CA ASN A 8 -35.57 -10.75 -8.92
C ASN A 8 -34.08 -11.11 -8.85
N PHE A 9 -33.21 -10.30 -9.47
CA PHE A 9 -31.76 -10.45 -9.33
C PHE A 9 -31.30 -10.25 -7.88
N ILE A 10 -31.73 -9.16 -7.22
CA ILE A 10 -31.36 -8.89 -5.81
C ILE A 10 -31.90 -9.99 -4.87
N LYS A 11 -33.14 -10.43 -5.08
CA LYS A 11 -33.74 -11.52 -4.30
C LYS A 11 -32.99 -12.84 -4.49
N ASN A 12 -32.56 -13.15 -5.71
CA ASN A 12 -31.77 -14.34 -6.01
C ASN A 12 -30.34 -14.25 -5.45
N MET A 13 -29.72 -13.05 -5.44
CA MET A 13 -28.43 -12.81 -4.79
C MET A 13 -28.50 -13.05 -3.28
N SER A 14 -29.60 -12.66 -2.62
CA SER A 14 -29.79 -12.90 -1.18
C SER A 14 -29.98 -14.38 -0.81
N ILE A 15 -30.59 -15.19 -1.70
CA ILE A 15 -30.74 -16.65 -1.50
C ILE A 15 -29.43 -17.38 -1.79
N GLY A 16 -28.63 -16.89 -2.76
CA GLY A 16 -27.31 -17.45 -3.09
C GLY A 16 -26.28 -17.32 -1.97
N VAL A 17 -26.30 -16.21 -1.21
CA VAL A 17 -25.38 -16.00 -0.07
C VAL A 17 -25.70 -16.96 1.08
N GLY A 18 -26.98 -17.24 1.38
CA GLY A 18 -27.38 -18.13 2.47
C GLY A 18 -27.04 -19.62 2.25
N VAL A 19 -27.11 -20.11 1.01
CA VAL A 19 -26.77 -21.51 0.66
C VAL A 19 -25.27 -21.69 0.44
N ALA A 20 -24.53 -20.64 0.07
CA ALA A 20 -23.07 -20.68 -0.07
C ALA A 20 -22.30 -20.73 1.26
N MET A 21 -22.95 -20.44 2.40
CA MET A 21 -22.31 -20.54 3.72
C MET A 21 -21.97 -21.98 4.13
N THR A 22 -22.60 -22.99 3.53
CA THR A 22 -22.25 -24.41 3.79
C THR A 22 -21.06 -24.86 2.96
N SER A 23 -20.56 -24.02 2.04
CA SER A 23 -19.44 -24.35 1.17
C SER A 23 -18.16 -23.72 1.75
N PRO A 24 -17.24 -24.52 2.34
CA PRO A 24 -15.95 -24.01 2.80
C PRO A 24 -15.05 -23.55 1.64
N PHE A 25 -15.38 -23.86 0.39
CA PHE A 25 -14.49 -23.63 -0.76
C PHE A 25 -14.47 -22.19 -1.29
N TRP A 26 -15.45 -21.35 -0.95
CA TRP A 26 -15.51 -19.96 -1.42
C TRP A 26 -15.39 -18.91 -0.31
N LEU A 27 -15.86 -19.23 0.91
CA LEU A 27 -15.77 -18.32 2.04
C LEU A 27 -14.33 -18.03 2.42
N ASP A 28 -13.48 -19.06 2.44
CA ASP A 28 -12.06 -18.91 2.70
C ASP A 28 -11.39 -18.02 1.65
N LYS A 29 -11.77 -18.10 0.38
CA LYS A 29 -11.17 -17.27 -0.68
C LYS A 29 -11.59 -15.79 -0.60
N LEU A 30 -12.78 -15.52 -0.07
CA LEU A 30 -13.27 -14.16 0.18
C LEU A 30 -12.63 -13.56 1.44
N LEU A 31 -12.46 -14.36 2.50
CA LEU A 31 -11.89 -13.93 3.77
C LEU A 31 -10.35 -13.97 3.82
N ALA A 32 -9.69 -14.77 2.98
CA ALA A 32 -8.22 -14.94 2.99
C ALA A 32 -7.45 -13.67 2.57
N ASN A 33 -8.10 -12.75 1.84
CA ASN A 33 -7.44 -11.53 1.34
C ASN A 33 -7.38 -10.38 2.36
N SER A 34 -7.83 -10.56 3.60
CA SER A 34 -7.70 -9.51 4.63
C SER A 34 -6.39 -9.58 5.44
N ALA A 35 -5.63 -10.67 5.34
CA ALA A 35 -4.48 -10.94 6.23
C ALA A 35 -3.13 -10.43 5.71
N ASP A 36 -3.00 -10.14 4.42
CA ASP A 36 -1.70 -9.87 3.78
C ASP A 36 -1.33 -8.37 3.70
N LEU A 37 -2.06 -7.53 4.43
CA LEU A 37 -1.91 -6.06 4.43
C LEU A 37 -0.93 -5.56 5.49
N THR A 38 0.00 -6.39 5.98
CA THR A 38 1.11 -5.89 6.78
C THR A 38 2.12 -5.20 5.86
N GLY A 39 2.42 -3.93 6.13
CA GLY A 39 3.30 -3.10 5.27
C GLY A 39 4.67 -3.73 4.95
N ALA A 40 5.18 -4.61 5.82
CA ALA A 40 6.41 -5.37 5.56
C ALA A 40 6.26 -6.41 4.43
N ASN A 41 5.13 -7.12 4.37
CA ASN A 41 4.85 -8.09 3.30
C ASN A 41 4.71 -7.39 1.95
N LEU A 42 4.04 -6.23 1.92
CA LEU A 42 3.85 -5.42 0.71
C LEU A 42 5.18 -4.91 0.13
N ILE A 43 6.11 -4.50 1.00
CA ILE A 43 7.43 -4.05 0.57
C ILE A 43 8.23 -5.20 -0.03
N SER A 44 8.27 -6.37 0.63
CA SER A 44 8.97 -7.53 0.09
C SER A 44 8.34 -8.09 -1.18
N SER A 45 7.00 -8.09 -1.28
CA SER A 45 6.28 -8.69 -2.40
C SER A 45 6.28 -7.80 -3.65
N HIS A 46 6.16 -6.47 -3.49
CA HIS A 46 6.06 -5.54 -4.61
C HIS A 46 7.37 -4.88 -5.00
N PHE A 47 8.28 -4.64 -4.04
CA PHE A 47 9.56 -3.97 -4.32
C PHE A 47 10.77 -4.92 -4.25
N GLY A 48 10.60 -6.14 -3.74
CA GLY A 48 11.68 -7.12 -3.65
C GLY A 48 12.75 -6.77 -2.60
N PHE A 49 12.51 -5.78 -1.73
CA PHE A 49 13.43 -5.43 -0.65
C PHE A 49 13.12 -6.24 0.60
N SER A 50 14.16 -6.84 1.19
CA SER A 50 14.06 -7.42 2.52
C SER A 50 14.10 -6.34 3.60
N LYS A 51 13.57 -6.64 4.79
CA LYS A 51 13.60 -5.72 5.94
C LYS A 51 15.05 -5.36 6.33
N GLU A 52 15.96 -6.32 6.20
CA GLU A 52 17.39 -6.17 6.49
C GLU A 52 18.04 -5.20 5.50
N GLN A 53 17.72 -5.31 4.21
CA GLN A 53 18.23 -4.40 3.18
C GLN A 53 17.76 -2.96 3.42
N ILE A 54 16.50 -2.75 3.80
CA ILE A 54 15.98 -1.42 4.14
C ILE A 54 16.68 -0.86 5.38
N ASN A 55 16.89 -1.68 6.41
CA ASN A 55 17.63 -1.26 7.59
C ASN A 55 19.08 -0.88 7.26
N GLN A 56 19.76 -1.61 6.39
CA GLN A 56 21.10 -1.27 5.92
C GLN A 56 21.11 0.05 5.15
N LEU A 57 20.15 0.24 4.25
CA LEU A 57 19.99 1.48 3.48
C LEU A 57 19.71 2.69 4.39
N LEU A 58 18.85 2.55 5.40
CA LEU A 58 18.62 3.57 6.41
C LEU A 58 19.90 3.89 7.20
N GLN A 59 20.68 2.88 7.60
CA GLN A 59 21.95 3.10 8.29
C GLN A 59 22.98 3.83 7.43
N ILE A 60 23.07 3.49 6.14
CA ILE A 60 23.94 4.19 5.19
C ILE A 60 23.49 5.64 5.03
N ALA A 61 22.18 5.88 4.93
CA ALA A 61 21.61 7.22 4.81
C ALA A 61 21.91 8.09 6.06
N LEU A 62 21.78 7.53 7.25
CA LEU A 62 22.16 8.19 8.51
C LEU A 62 23.67 8.45 8.59
N SER A 63 24.49 7.44 8.24
CA SER A 63 25.96 7.52 8.28
C SER A 63 26.53 8.59 7.34
N LYS A 64 25.82 8.94 6.26
CA LYS A 64 26.22 10.03 5.35
C LYS A 64 25.92 11.44 5.88
N GLY A 65 25.51 11.57 7.14
CA GLY A 65 25.42 12.84 7.86
C GLY A 65 23.99 13.35 8.06
N GLY A 66 23.00 12.44 8.10
CA GLY A 66 21.65 12.75 8.54
C GLY A 66 21.41 12.27 9.96
N ASP A 67 20.77 13.10 10.77
CA ASP A 67 20.29 12.74 12.11
C ASP A 67 18.98 11.95 12.07
N PHE A 68 18.27 12.02 10.94
CA PHE A 68 17.03 11.28 10.69
C PHE A 68 16.94 10.86 9.21
N SER A 69 16.45 9.65 8.95
CA SER A 69 16.19 9.15 7.59
C SER A 69 14.87 8.38 7.55
N GLU A 70 14.07 8.64 6.52
CA GLU A 70 12.81 7.96 6.26
C GLU A 70 12.72 7.51 4.79
N PHE A 71 12.11 6.34 4.59
CA PHE A 71 11.87 5.75 3.27
C PHE A 71 10.37 5.64 3.07
N TYR A 72 9.86 6.25 2.01
CA TYR A 72 8.46 6.24 1.64
C TYR A 72 8.27 5.34 0.42
N PHE A 73 7.41 4.33 0.54
CA PHE A 73 7.12 3.38 -0.53
C PHE A 73 5.68 3.57 -1.01
N GLU A 74 5.49 3.69 -2.31
CA GLU A 74 4.18 3.85 -2.95
C GLU A 74 3.91 2.72 -3.95
N TYR A 75 2.83 1.98 -3.74
CA TYR A 75 2.33 0.97 -4.66
C TYR A 75 0.89 1.29 -5.05
N THR A 76 0.67 1.57 -6.33
CA THR A 76 -0.65 1.90 -6.87
C THR A 76 -1.01 0.91 -7.99
N LYS A 77 -2.13 0.22 -7.83
CA LYS A 77 -2.70 -0.67 -8.85
C LYS A 77 -4.04 -0.09 -9.34
N ASN A 78 -4.08 0.29 -10.62
CA ASN A 78 -5.25 0.87 -11.27
C ASN A 78 -5.81 -0.10 -12.32
N ASN A 79 -7.09 -0.44 -12.19
CA ASN A 79 -7.81 -1.26 -13.16
C ASN A 79 -8.97 -0.44 -13.74
N SER A 80 -9.09 -0.41 -15.06
CA SER A 80 -10.21 0.25 -15.73
C SER A 80 -10.81 -0.67 -16.78
N VAL A 81 -12.15 -0.72 -16.83
CA VAL A 81 -12.89 -1.51 -17.82
C VAL A 81 -13.94 -0.59 -18.43
N SER A 82 -13.88 -0.43 -19.75
CA SER A 82 -14.81 0.38 -20.53
C SER A 82 -15.72 -0.53 -21.35
N MET A 83 -17.03 -0.32 -21.19
CA MET A 83 -18.09 -1.12 -21.80
C MET A 83 -19.03 -0.22 -22.60
N GLU A 84 -19.35 -0.62 -23.83
CA GLU A 84 -20.28 0.09 -24.72
C GLU A 84 -21.21 -0.93 -25.39
N GLU A 85 -22.50 -0.61 -25.48
CA GLU A 85 -23.53 -1.50 -26.05
C GLU A 85 -23.59 -2.91 -25.44
N GLY A 86 -23.18 -3.06 -24.17
CA GLY A 86 -23.14 -4.35 -23.46
C GLY A 86 -21.92 -5.22 -23.81
N LEU A 87 -20.98 -4.70 -24.59
CA LEU A 87 -19.71 -5.34 -24.93
C LEU A 87 -18.53 -4.60 -24.28
N ILE A 88 -17.56 -5.35 -23.78
CA ILE A 88 -16.31 -4.79 -23.26
C ILE A 88 -15.50 -4.32 -24.46
N LYS A 89 -15.27 -3.00 -24.55
CA LYS A 89 -14.41 -2.43 -25.59
C LYS A 89 -12.96 -2.37 -25.15
N ASN A 90 -12.71 -2.09 -23.88
CA ASN A 90 -11.36 -1.95 -23.37
C ASN A 90 -11.26 -2.42 -21.93
N SER A 91 -10.15 -3.08 -21.60
CA SER A 91 -9.77 -3.41 -20.23
C SER A 91 -8.30 -3.04 -20.09
N SER A 92 -7.98 -2.18 -19.14
CA SER A 92 -6.60 -1.81 -18.83
C SER A 92 -6.29 -2.05 -17.36
N GLU A 93 -5.09 -2.55 -17.13
CA GLU A 93 -4.49 -2.72 -15.82
C GLU A 93 -3.15 -1.99 -15.85
N SER A 94 -2.93 -1.11 -14.87
CA SER A 94 -1.70 -0.35 -14.72
C SER A 94 -1.20 -0.48 -13.29
N ILE A 95 0.08 -0.78 -13.17
CA ILE A 95 0.78 -0.88 -11.88
C ILE A 95 1.85 0.22 -11.87
N SER A 96 1.89 0.99 -10.78
CA SER A 96 2.87 2.04 -10.55
C SER A 96 3.56 1.82 -9.21
N LEU A 97 4.89 1.89 -9.22
CA LEU A 97 5.76 1.70 -8.07
C LEU A 97 6.64 2.93 -7.89
N GLY A 98 6.77 3.42 -6.67
CA GLY A 98 7.61 4.58 -6.34
C GLY A 98 8.29 4.42 -4.98
N VAL A 99 9.51 4.93 -4.86
CA VAL A 99 10.26 5.00 -3.59
C VAL A 99 10.85 6.40 -3.44
N GLY A 100 10.53 7.07 -2.34
CA GLY A 100 11.10 8.34 -1.92
C GLY A 100 12.02 8.15 -0.72
N ILE A 101 13.18 8.79 -0.74
CA ILE A 101 14.13 8.78 0.39
C ILE A 101 14.30 10.21 0.88
N ARG A 102 14.13 10.43 2.18
CA ARG A 102 14.41 11.71 2.81
C ARG A 102 15.42 11.52 3.94
N VAL A 103 16.38 12.42 4.00
CA VAL A 103 17.43 12.47 5.03
C VAL A 103 17.48 13.90 5.57
N ILE A 104 17.40 14.05 6.89
CA ILE A 104 17.38 15.33 7.60
C ILE A 104 18.62 15.41 8.47
N LYS A 105 19.36 16.52 8.38
CA LYS A 105 20.47 16.86 9.26
C LYS A 105 20.05 18.00 10.18
N LEU A 106 20.09 17.77 11.48
CA LEU A 106 19.91 18.77 12.51
C LEU A 106 21.17 19.64 12.58
N ILE A 107 21.13 20.79 11.90
CA ILE A 107 22.31 21.66 11.82
C ILE A 107 22.33 22.71 12.95
N ALA A 108 23.45 22.75 13.67
CA ALA A 108 24.15 23.89 14.29
C ALA A 108 23.45 24.84 15.30
N THR A 109 22.14 24.78 15.50
CA THR A 109 21.42 25.73 16.37
C THR A 109 21.72 25.55 17.85
N ALA A 110 21.89 24.31 18.33
CA ALA A 110 22.25 24.05 19.72
C ALA A 110 23.64 24.61 20.09
N THR A 111 24.63 24.48 19.21
CA THR A 111 26.00 24.94 19.45
C THR A 111 26.10 26.45 19.49
N LEU A 112 25.33 27.16 18.64
CA LEU A 112 25.32 28.62 18.61
C LEU A 112 24.61 29.21 19.84
N ILE A 113 23.56 28.56 20.33
CA ILE A 113 22.87 28.93 21.58
C ILE A 113 23.79 28.69 22.78
N LEU A 114 24.49 27.54 22.85
CA LEU A 114 25.44 27.27 23.94
C LEU A 114 26.63 28.23 23.93
N MET A 115 27.16 28.56 22.74
CA MET A 115 28.31 29.45 22.61
C MET A 115 27.94 30.89 22.98
N ASN A 116 26.72 31.34 22.66
CA ASN A 116 26.22 32.66 23.08
C ASN A 116 25.91 32.73 24.59
N TYR A 117 25.52 31.60 25.22
CA TYR A 117 25.27 31.55 26.66
C TYR A 117 26.58 31.50 27.48
N LEU A 118 27.61 30.82 26.99
CA LEU A 118 28.91 30.70 27.66
C LEU A 118 29.79 31.96 27.54
N LEU A 119 29.61 32.78 26.50
CA LEU A 119 30.34 34.05 26.32
C LEU A 119 29.74 35.23 27.11
N LYS A 120 28.61 35.03 27.80
CA LYS A 120 27.89 36.08 28.55
C LYS A 120 27.96 35.94 30.07
N SER A 121 28.82 35.04 30.57
CA SER A 121 29.26 34.98 31.98
C SER A 121 30.66 35.53 32.12
#